data_AF-A0A956QNL4-F1
#
_entry.id   AF-A0A956QNL4-F1
#
_cell.length_a   1.000
_cell.length_b   1.000
_cell.length_c   1.000
_cell.angle_alpha   90.00
_cell.angle_beta   90.00
_cell.angle_gamma   90.00
#
_symmetry.space_group_name_H-M   'P 1'
#
loop_
_entity.id
_entity.type
_entity.pdbx_description
1 polymer ?
#
loop_
_entity_poly.entity_id
_entity_poly.type
_entity_poly.pdbx_seq_one_letter_code
_entity_poly.pdbx_strand_id
1 'polypeptide(L)'
;SDHDFGGFSMRIALLVILISGLAFAQAVGDKVLLNYHGDWVEGEIIGQYEKQFLIRHQTQFGPAQEYYDPSMFKPLGQAQPAPAAPAPAPVAPAPTARPAAPPAHGHGLMSEQEVLSKLRAQLGDNPWGPNRAQVMSELAAEIKARGLTFHFSADSQFYQEVSKFGATSELTRPLYDNYGPPPQRSALLGSWRTEVNAPATYFTKGNDLWRHNAKVEKLGGLTINPAGTYSWTLSTGKTVTGKWRPATPEEMQTAGGEGLVLLGGREGYDWIVTKYRDTLAPNIPTDWITVADLQTRQSREFGTR
;
A
#
# COMPACT_ATOMS: atom_id res chain seq x y z
N SER A 1 -50.18 -41.59 -6.18
CA SER A 1 -49.30 -41.86 -5.03
C SER A 1 -48.65 -40.54 -4.68
N ASP A 2 -49.36 -39.78 -3.87
CA ASP A 2 -48.93 -38.50 -3.32
C ASP A 2 -47.82 -38.69 -2.31
N HIS A 3 -46.75 -37.91 -2.41
CA HIS A 3 -45.90 -37.62 -1.26
C HIS A 3 -45.45 -36.15 -1.29
N ASP A 4 -46.01 -35.43 -0.33
CA ASP A 4 -45.58 -34.13 0.21
C ASP A 4 -44.07 -34.05 0.43
N PHE A 5 -43.47 -32.93 0.01
CA PHE A 5 -42.21 -32.45 0.58
C PHE A 5 -42.47 -31.16 1.35
N GLY A 6 -42.64 -31.32 2.66
CA GLY A 6 -42.73 -30.24 3.63
C GLY A 6 -41.44 -29.43 3.74
N GLY A 7 -41.63 -28.13 3.92
CA GLY A 7 -40.56 -27.13 4.04
C GLY A 7 -39.65 -27.33 5.25
N PHE A 8 -38.36 -27.09 5.04
CA PHE A 8 -37.37 -26.95 6.10
C PHE A 8 -37.19 -25.47 6.44
N SER A 9 -37.67 -25.10 7.63
CA SER A 9 -37.40 -23.83 8.28
C SER A 9 -35.98 -23.86 8.87
N MET A 10 -35.08 -23.03 8.35
CA MET A 10 -33.70 -22.92 8.82
C MET A 10 -33.65 -22.09 10.10
N ARG A 11 -33.60 -22.76 11.26
CA ARG A 11 -33.32 -22.12 12.55
C ARG A 11 -31.81 -21.88 12.68
N ILE A 12 -31.42 -20.61 12.71
CA ILE A 12 -30.07 -20.18 13.09
C ILE A 12 -29.88 -20.51 14.58
N ALA A 13 -29.00 -21.47 14.88
CA ALA A 13 -28.59 -21.77 16.25
C ALA A 13 -27.46 -20.80 16.64
N LEU A 14 -27.77 -19.86 17.52
CA LEU A 14 -26.80 -19.00 18.19
C LEU A 14 -26.06 -19.85 19.24
N LEU A 15 -24.82 -20.24 18.94
CA LEU A 15 -23.97 -20.95 19.90
C LEU A 15 -23.28 -19.92 20.81
N VAL A 16 -23.80 -19.76 22.02
CA VAL A 16 -23.17 -18.97 23.09
C VAL A 16 -22.24 -19.89 23.87
N ILE A 17 -20.93 -19.71 23.71
CA ILE A 17 -19.92 -20.39 24.53
C ILE A 17 -19.63 -19.50 25.74
N LEU A 18 -20.02 -19.96 26.93
CA LEU A 18 -19.71 -19.33 28.22
C LEU A 18 -18.32 -19.80 28.69
N ILE A 19 -17.32 -18.93 28.58
CA ILE A 19 -16.02 -19.09 29.25
C ILE A 19 -16.01 -18.21 30.49
N SER A 20 -15.95 -18.82 31.67
CA SER A 20 -15.95 -18.14 32.96
C SER A 20 -14.52 -17.72 33.32
N GLY A 21 -14.25 -16.42 33.27
CA GLY A 21 -13.00 -15.84 33.74
C GLY A 21 -12.86 -14.38 33.33
N LEU A 22 -13.67 -13.50 33.94
CA LEU A 22 -13.59 -12.02 33.92
C LEU A 22 -12.86 -11.41 32.70
N ALA A 23 -13.28 -11.83 31.51
CA ALA A 23 -12.97 -11.18 30.25
C ALA A 23 -14.26 -10.47 29.87
N PHE A 24 -14.19 -9.15 29.72
CA PHE A 24 -15.30 -8.39 29.15
C PHE A 24 -15.64 -9.04 27.80
N ALA A 25 -16.82 -9.65 27.69
CA ALA A 25 -17.26 -10.30 26.47
C ALA A 25 -17.53 -9.21 25.44
N GLN A 26 -16.54 -8.93 24.60
CA GLN A 26 -16.67 -7.99 23.49
C GLN A 26 -17.31 -8.73 22.31
N ALA A 27 -18.35 -8.13 21.75
CA ALA A 27 -19.11 -8.67 20.63
C ALA A 27 -18.86 -7.88 19.34
N VAL A 28 -19.15 -8.52 18.20
CA VAL A 28 -19.24 -7.81 16.91
C VAL A 28 -20.32 -6.72 17.03
N GLY A 29 -19.97 -5.51 16.64
CA GLY A 29 -20.77 -4.29 16.79
C GLY A 29 -20.33 -3.39 17.94
N ASP A 30 -19.52 -3.90 18.89
CA ASP A 30 -19.07 -3.10 20.03
C ASP A 30 -18.11 -1.99 19.60
N LYS A 31 -18.29 -0.80 20.20
CA LYS A 31 -17.35 0.31 20.09
C LYS A 31 -16.23 0.15 21.10
N VAL A 32 -15.00 0.39 20.66
CA VAL A 32 -13.78 0.21 21.44
C VAL A 32 -12.85 1.41 21.27
N LEU A 33 -11.98 1.65 22.24
CA LEU A 33 -10.80 2.49 22.08
C LEU A 33 -9.63 1.58 21.70
N LEU A 34 -9.05 1.80 20.53
CA LEU A 34 -7.92 1.09 19.97
C LEU A 34 -6.64 1.92 20.17
N ASN A 35 -5.58 1.31 20.69
CA ASN A 35 -4.25 1.90 20.76
C ASN A 35 -3.57 1.76 19.39
N TYR A 36 -3.56 2.83 18.61
CA TYR A 36 -2.96 2.90 17.28
C TYR A 36 -1.79 3.88 17.31
N HIS A 37 -0.57 3.37 17.10
CA HIS A 37 0.68 4.15 17.16
C HIS A 37 0.89 4.99 18.44
N GLY A 38 0.36 4.54 19.58
CA GLY A 38 0.49 5.22 20.87
C GLY A 38 -0.69 6.12 21.24
N ASP A 39 -1.61 6.35 20.30
CA ASP A 39 -2.83 7.12 20.52
C ASP A 39 -4.05 6.21 20.65
N TRP A 40 -5.01 6.60 21.49
CA TRP A 40 -6.28 5.88 21.62
C TRP A 40 -7.32 6.47 20.66
N VAL A 41 -7.72 5.68 19.65
CA VAL A 41 -8.72 6.06 18.63
C VAL A 41 -9.98 5.22 18.76
N GLU A 42 -11.13 5.75 18.35
CA GLU A 42 -12.37 4.97 18.32
C GLU A 42 -12.37 3.95 17.18
N GLY A 43 -12.81 2.73 17.50
CA GLY A 43 -13.01 1.64 16.56
C GLY A 43 -14.31 0.88 16.82
N GLU A 44 -14.67 0.02 15.88
CA GLU A 44 -15.81 -0.88 15.96
C GLU A 44 -15.37 -2.29 15.61
N ILE A 45 -15.68 -3.25 16.48
CA ILE A 45 -15.41 -4.67 16.22
C ILE A 45 -16.38 -5.12 15.11
N ILE A 46 -15.85 -5.50 13.97
CA ILE A 46 -16.64 -5.97 12.83
C ILE A 46 -16.49 -7.48 12.57
N GLY A 47 -15.58 -8.14 13.28
CA GLY A 47 -15.38 -9.58 13.22
C GLY A 47 -14.41 -10.09 14.29
N GLN A 48 -14.36 -11.40 14.46
CA GLN A 48 -13.42 -12.07 15.34
C GLN A 48 -12.88 -13.32 14.63
N TYR A 49 -11.56 -13.52 14.67
CA TYR A 49 -10.90 -14.71 14.14
C TYR A 49 -9.87 -15.20 15.17
N GLU A 50 -10.05 -16.44 15.63
CA GLU A 50 -9.28 -17.02 16.73
C GLU A 50 -9.23 -16.09 17.97
N LYS A 51 -8.04 -15.60 18.33
CA LYS A 51 -7.79 -14.71 19.47
C LYS A 51 -7.70 -13.24 19.08
N GLN A 52 -7.96 -12.90 17.82
CA GLN A 52 -7.85 -11.53 17.30
C GLN A 52 -9.21 -10.98 16.89
N PHE A 53 -9.33 -9.66 16.94
CA PHE A 53 -10.54 -8.93 16.58
C PHE A 53 -10.28 -8.07 15.35
N LEU A 54 -11.14 -8.18 14.34
CA LEU A 54 -11.13 -7.31 13.18
C LEU A 54 -11.83 -6.01 13.57
N ILE A 55 -11.08 -4.92 13.65
CA ILE A 55 -11.59 -3.62 14.10
C ILE A 55 -11.53 -2.61 12.95
N ARG A 56 -12.68 -2.00 12.65
CA ARG A 56 -12.79 -0.86 11.75
C ARG A 56 -12.57 0.43 12.53
N HIS A 57 -11.64 1.27 12.11
CA HIS A 57 -11.32 2.55 12.75
C HIS A 57 -10.97 3.62 11.71
N GLN A 58 -10.93 4.90 12.13
CA GLN A 58 -10.55 6.01 11.26
C GLN A 58 -9.06 6.33 11.43
N THR A 59 -8.37 6.52 10.31
CA THR A 59 -6.98 7.01 10.27
C THR A 59 -6.93 8.36 9.56
N GLN A 60 -5.80 9.05 9.60
CA GLN A 60 -5.56 10.25 8.78
C GLN A 60 -5.67 10.00 7.26
N PHE A 61 -5.64 8.72 6.84
CA PHE A 61 -5.75 8.31 5.44
C PHE A 61 -7.13 7.73 5.09
N GLY A 62 -8.10 7.80 6.00
CA GLY A 62 -9.46 7.25 5.84
C GLY A 62 -9.73 6.00 6.68
N PRO A 63 -10.85 5.30 6.44
CA PRO A 63 -11.24 4.12 7.21
C PRO A 63 -10.31 2.94 6.94
N ALA A 64 -9.83 2.29 8.00
CA ALA A 64 -8.99 1.09 7.94
C ALA A 64 -9.67 -0.09 8.65
N GLN A 65 -9.27 -1.31 8.31
CA GLN A 65 -9.72 -2.56 8.93
C GLN A 65 -8.52 -3.47 9.15
N GLU A 66 -8.21 -3.78 10.41
CA GLU A 66 -7.03 -4.55 10.78
C GLU A 66 -7.36 -5.50 11.94
N TYR A 67 -6.58 -6.58 12.07
CA TYR A 67 -6.70 -7.53 13.17
C TYR A 67 -5.86 -7.07 14.36
N TYR A 68 -6.48 -7.00 15.53
CA TYR A 68 -5.83 -6.59 16.77
C TYR A 68 -5.92 -7.66 17.84
N ASP A 69 -4.86 -7.75 18.63
CA ASP A 69 -4.87 -8.48 19.89
C ASP A 69 -5.78 -7.76 20.91
N PRO A 70 -6.52 -8.50 21.77
CA PRO A 70 -7.33 -7.92 22.84
C PRO A 70 -6.59 -6.93 23.74
N SER A 71 -5.27 -7.06 23.88
CA SER A 71 -4.45 -6.11 24.66
C SER A 71 -4.34 -4.72 24.02
N MET A 72 -4.65 -4.59 22.73
CA MET A 72 -4.49 -3.35 21.96
C MET A 72 -5.73 -2.47 22.02
N PHE A 73 -6.84 -2.92 22.59
CA PHE A 73 -8.05 -2.13 22.67
C PHE A 73 -8.78 -2.35 23.98
N LYS A 74 -9.63 -1.40 24.35
CA LYS A 74 -10.45 -1.46 25.57
C LYS A 74 -11.89 -1.07 25.24
N PRO A 75 -12.89 -1.58 25.98
CA PRO A 75 -14.26 -1.15 25.80
C PRO A 75 -14.36 0.37 25.86
N LEU A 76 -15.11 0.97 24.94
CA LEU A 76 -15.48 2.37 25.03
C LEU A 76 -16.49 2.49 26.20
N GLY A 77 -15.97 2.65 27.42
CA GLY A 77 -16.79 2.77 28.62
C GLY A 77 -17.85 3.86 28.47
N GLN A 78 -19.04 3.63 29.01
CA GLN A 78 -20.14 4.60 28.93
C GLN A 78 -19.67 6.00 29.40
N ALA A 79 -19.68 6.93 28.44
CA ALA A 79 -19.53 8.37 28.57
C ALA A 79 -18.35 8.88 29.43
N GLN A 80 -17.18 8.99 28.79
CA GLN A 80 -16.28 10.09 29.12
C GLN A 80 -16.76 11.34 28.34
N PRO A 81 -16.99 12.50 28.98
CA PRO A 81 -17.45 13.70 28.29
C PRO A 81 -16.50 14.06 27.14
N ALA A 82 -17.07 14.33 25.97
CA ALA A 82 -16.33 14.77 24.80
C ALA A 82 -15.45 15.97 25.18
N PRO A 83 -14.13 15.94 24.95
CA PRO A 83 -13.31 17.14 25.03
C PRO A 83 -13.87 18.15 24.03
N ALA A 84 -14.03 19.40 24.49
CA ALA A 84 -14.52 20.49 23.67
C ALA A 84 -13.72 20.58 22.36
N ALA A 85 -14.44 20.75 21.25
CA ALA A 85 -13.86 20.87 19.92
C ALA A 85 -12.74 21.94 19.93
N PRO A 86 -11.51 21.59 19.50
CA PRO A 86 -10.47 22.59 19.35
C PRO A 86 -10.90 23.62 18.30
N ALA A 87 -10.67 24.89 18.61
CA ALA A 87 -10.89 25.99 17.67
C ALA A 87 -10.16 25.71 16.34
N PRO A 88 -10.73 26.11 15.19
CA PRO A 88 -10.13 25.86 13.89
C PRO A 88 -8.71 26.42 13.86
N ALA A 89 -7.74 25.54 13.63
CA ALA A 89 -6.36 25.92 13.42
C ALA A 89 -6.26 26.83 12.18
N PRO A 90 -5.43 27.89 12.21
CA PRO A 90 -5.20 28.73 11.06
C PRO A 90 -4.68 27.88 9.89
N VAL A 91 -5.26 28.10 8.71
CA VAL A 91 -4.88 27.45 7.45
C VAL A 91 -3.38 27.60 7.25
N ALA A 92 -2.66 26.48 7.28
CA ALA A 92 -1.23 26.47 6.99
C ALA A 92 -1.00 27.00 5.57
N PRO A 93 -0.04 27.91 5.34
CA PRO A 93 0.29 28.37 4.01
C PRO A 93 0.72 27.19 3.13
N ALA A 94 0.32 27.24 1.86
CA ALA A 94 0.68 26.23 0.87
C ALA A 94 2.21 26.01 0.88
N PRO A 95 2.69 24.76 0.92
CA PRO A 95 4.12 24.48 0.89
C PRO A 95 4.70 25.05 -0.40
N THR A 96 5.66 25.97 -0.26
CA THR A 96 6.48 26.45 -1.36
C THR A 96 7.15 25.26 -2.03
N ALA A 97 6.91 25.09 -3.33
CA ALA A 97 7.49 24.03 -4.13
C ALA A 97 9.02 23.98 -3.91
N ARG A 98 9.49 22.91 -3.28
CA ARG A 98 10.92 22.68 -3.06
C ARG A 98 11.57 22.54 -4.44
N PRO A 99 12.66 23.27 -4.74
CA PRO A 99 13.41 23.05 -5.98
C PRO A 99 13.82 21.58 -6.06
N ALA A 100 13.57 20.95 -7.21
CA ALA A 100 14.04 19.61 -7.50
C ALA A 100 15.56 19.55 -7.26
N ALA A 101 16.00 18.58 -6.46
CA ALA A 101 17.43 18.38 -6.22
C ALA A 101 18.13 18.17 -7.58
N PRO A 102 19.29 18.80 -7.82
CA PRO A 102 20.05 18.56 -9.04
C PRO A 102 20.39 17.06 -9.15
N PRO A 103 20.40 16.48 -10.35
CA PRO A 103 20.67 15.06 -10.53
C PRO A 103 22.07 14.73 -10.00
N ALA A 104 22.13 13.84 -9.00
CA ALA A 104 23.39 13.34 -8.47
C ALA A 104 24.20 12.69 -9.60
N HIS A 105 25.47 13.10 -9.74
CA HIS A 105 26.38 12.77 -10.85
C HIS A 105 26.89 11.31 -10.86
N GLY A 106 26.03 10.33 -10.57
CA GLY A 106 26.33 8.92 -10.77
C GLY A 106 26.00 8.48 -12.20
N HIS A 107 26.95 7.86 -12.89
CA HIS A 107 26.69 7.25 -14.20
C HIS A 107 26.09 5.84 -14.01
N GLY A 108 24.90 5.59 -14.56
CA GLY A 108 24.30 4.25 -14.64
C GLY A 108 23.56 3.79 -13.37
N LEU A 109 23.14 2.52 -13.37
CA LEU A 109 22.41 1.87 -12.27
C LEU A 109 23.30 1.71 -11.01
N MET A 110 22.69 1.66 -9.83
CA MET A 110 23.42 1.44 -8.57
C MET A 110 23.56 -0.05 -8.25
N SER A 111 24.77 -0.45 -7.84
CA SER A 111 25.04 -1.81 -7.35
C SER A 111 24.85 -1.93 -5.83
N GLU A 112 24.74 -3.17 -5.31
CA GLU A 112 24.71 -3.44 -3.87
C GLU A 112 25.91 -2.80 -3.14
N GLN A 113 27.11 -2.98 -3.72
CA GLN A 113 28.34 -2.47 -3.13
C GLN A 113 28.37 -0.94 -3.11
N GLU A 114 27.82 -0.29 -4.13
CA GLU A 114 27.73 1.17 -4.16
C GLU A 114 26.81 1.69 -3.05
N VAL A 115 25.62 1.09 -2.89
CA VAL A 115 24.67 1.43 -1.83
C VAL A 115 25.31 1.26 -0.45
N LEU A 116 25.95 0.12 -0.19
CA LEU A 116 26.64 -0.14 1.08
C LEU A 116 27.83 0.80 1.31
N SER A 117 28.60 1.12 0.27
CA SER A 117 29.75 2.02 0.38
C SER A 117 29.31 3.43 0.74
N LYS A 118 28.20 3.93 0.17
CA LYS A 118 27.62 5.22 0.53
C LYS A 118 27.18 5.26 1.99
N LEU A 119 26.44 4.23 2.45
CA LEU A 119 26.03 4.12 3.85
C LEU A 119 27.23 4.11 4.81
N ARG A 120 28.25 3.29 4.52
CA ARG A 120 29.49 3.22 5.32
C ARG A 120 30.24 4.54 5.33
N ALA A 121 30.37 5.20 4.19
CA ALA A 121 31.11 6.45 4.07
C ALA A 121 30.43 7.61 4.82
N GLN A 122 29.10 7.67 4.80
CA GLN A 122 28.34 8.78 5.37
C GLN A 122 27.96 8.58 6.84
N LEU A 123 27.81 7.32 7.29
CA LEU A 123 27.41 7.02 8.67
C LEU A 123 28.55 6.43 9.53
N GLY A 124 29.61 5.91 8.90
CA GLY A 124 30.77 5.36 9.59
C GLY A 124 30.41 4.29 10.63
N ASP A 125 31.09 4.35 11.77
CA ASP A 125 30.89 3.42 12.89
C ASP A 125 29.66 3.73 13.75
N ASN A 126 29.02 4.90 13.55
CA ASN A 126 27.80 5.28 14.25
C ASN A 126 26.61 5.37 13.28
N PRO A 127 26.03 4.23 12.88
CA PRO A 127 24.87 4.20 11.99
C PRO A 127 23.67 4.97 12.54
N TRP A 128 23.58 5.17 13.85
CA TRP A 128 22.46 5.82 14.54
C TRP A 128 22.71 7.30 14.85
N GLY A 129 23.69 7.93 14.19
CA GLY A 129 23.98 9.34 14.34
C GLY A 129 22.86 10.28 13.86
N PRO A 130 22.94 11.59 14.18
CA PRO A 130 21.91 12.58 13.85
C PRO A 130 21.65 12.75 12.34
N ASN A 131 22.65 12.43 11.50
CA ASN A 131 22.54 12.57 10.04
C ASN A 131 21.88 11.37 9.35
N ARG A 132 21.52 10.30 10.08
CA ARG A 132 20.99 9.07 9.50
C ARG A 132 19.78 9.31 8.62
N ALA A 133 18.79 10.07 9.09
CA ALA A 133 17.57 10.31 8.33
C ALA A 133 17.86 11.03 6.99
N GLN A 134 18.74 12.04 7.02
CA GLN A 134 19.15 12.75 5.81
C GLN A 134 19.85 11.82 4.82
N VAL A 135 20.81 11.03 5.28
CA VAL A 135 21.55 10.07 4.45
C VAL A 135 20.62 9.04 3.79
N MET A 136 19.67 8.49 4.55
CA MET A 136 18.68 7.55 4.00
C MET A 136 17.80 8.20 2.94
N SER A 137 17.37 9.45 3.16
CA SER A 137 16.55 10.21 2.22
C SER A 137 17.30 10.53 0.92
N GLU A 138 18.56 10.97 1.02
CA GLU A 138 19.42 11.27 -0.13
C GLU A 138 19.69 10.01 -0.95
N LEU A 139 20.03 8.90 -0.29
CA LEU A 139 20.24 7.62 -0.94
C LEU A 139 18.96 7.09 -1.61
N ALA A 140 17.81 7.22 -0.95
CA ALA A 140 16.52 6.89 -1.54
C ALA A 140 16.22 7.71 -2.80
N ALA A 141 16.52 9.01 -2.79
CA ALA A 141 16.38 9.87 -3.97
C ALA A 141 17.31 9.44 -5.11
N GLU A 142 18.54 9.07 -4.80
CA GLU A 142 19.51 8.59 -5.79
C GLU A 142 19.08 7.26 -6.41
N ILE A 143 18.60 6.32 -5.60
CA ILE A 143 18.05 5.03 -6.07
C ILE A 143 16.87 5.26 -7.02
N LYS A 144 15.96 6.18 -6.71
CA LYS A 144 14.84 6.52 -7.60
C LYS A 144 15.32 7.12 -8.92
N ALA A 145 16.32 7.99 -8.87
CA ALA A 145 16.86 8.66 -10.04
C ALA A 145 17.66 7.73 -10.96
N ARG A 146 18.39 6.76 -10.39
CA ARG A 146 19.31 5.90 -11.14
C ARG A 146 18.82 4.47 -11.36
N GLY A 147 18.02 3.94 -10.45
CA GLY A 147 17.67 2.52 -10.42
C GLY A 147 18.78 1.62 -9.88
N LEU A 148 18.52 0.31 -9.82
CA LEU A 148 19.38 -0.71 -9.23
C LEU A 148 19.75 -1.80 -10.24
N THR A 149 20.94 -2.38 -10.08
CA THR A 149 21.39 -3.56 -10.84
C THR A 149 20.94 -4.89 -10.25
N PHE A 150 20.23 -4.89 -9.12
CA PHE A 150 19.89 -6.09 -8.35
C PHE A 150 18.45 -6.02 -7.82
N HIS A 151 17.79 -7.17 -7.69
CA HIS A 151 16.51 -7.27 -7.01
C HIS A 151 16.73 -7.33 -5.51
N PHE A 152 16.11 -6.39 -4.79
CA PHE A 152 16.16 -6.39 -3.34
C PHE A 152 15.25 -7.48 -2.77
N SER A 153 15.76 -8.26 -1.82
CA SER A 153 15.00 -9.24 -1.05
C SER A 153 15.31 -9.14 0.43
N ALA A 154 14.29 -9.29 1.29
CA ALA A 154 14.43 -9.21 2.74
C ALA A 154 15.23 -10.36 3.36
N ASP A 155 15.42 -11.48 2.64
CA ASP A 155 16.23 -12.62 3.07
C ASP A 155 17.69 -12.54 2.57
N SER A 156 18.03 -11.53 1.77
CA SER A 156 19.36 -11.39 1.19
C SER A 156 20.43 -11.00 2.23
N GLN A 157 21.68 -11.40 1.99
CA GLN A 157 22.82 -10.90 2.75
C GLN A 157 22.92 -9.36 2.67
N PHE A 158 22.60 -8.78 1.52
CA PHE A 158 22.53 -7.34 1.33
C PHE A 158 21.57 -6.67 2.33
N TYR A 159 20.37 -7.21 2.53
CA TYR A 159 19.43 -6.66 3.51
C TYR A 159 19.98 -6.71 4.94
N GLN A 160 20.65 -7.81 5.31
CA GLN A 160 21.27 -7.92 6.62
C GLN A 160 22.35 -6.85 6.82
N GLU A 161 23.17 -6.58 5.80
CA GLU A 161 24.18 -5.52 5.84
C GLU A 161 23.56 -4.12 5.91
N VAL A 162 22.55 -3.81 5.09
CA VAL A 162 21.86 -2.51 5.10
C VAL A 162 21.10 -2.29 6.41
N SER A 163 20.56 -3.35 7.03
CA SER A 163 19.86 -3.28 8.32
C SER A 163 20.77 -2.86 9.47
N LYS A 164 22.08 -3.11 9.39
CA LYS A 164 23.06 -2.59 10.39
C LYS A 164 23.10 -1.07 10.44
N PHE A 165 22.66 -0.39 9.37
CA PHE A 165 22.52 1.06 9.30
C PHE A 165 21.14 1.57 9.75
N GLY A 166 20.28 0.66 10.22
CA GLY A 166 18.88 0.96 10.51
C GLY A 166 18.14 1.33 9.24
N ALA A 167 18.00 0.41 8.29
CA ALA A 167 17.17 0.66 7.11
C ALA A 167 15.71 0.94 7.54
N THR A 168 15.18 2.12 7.24
CA THR A 168 13.76 2.43 7.46
C THR A 168 12.96 2.13 6.19
N SER A 169 11.63 2.20 6.27
CA SER A 169 10.75 2.14 5.09
C SER A 169 11.09 3.18 4.02
N GLU A 170 11.73 4.28 4.40
CA GLU A 170 12.18 5.33 3.48
C GLU A 170 13.25 4.83 2.51
N LEU A 171 14.15 3.94 2.97
CA LEU A 171 15.17 3.33 2.10
C LEU A 171 14.70 1.98 1.54
N THR A 172 14.03 1.14 2.33
CA THR A 172 13.67 -0.21 1.88
C THR A 172 12.65 -0.19 0.74
N ARG A 173 11.69 0.74 0.71
CA ARG A 173 10.72 0.83 -0.40
C ARG A 173 11.39 1.19 -1.73
N PRO A 174 12.23 2.24 -1.84
CA PRO A 174 13.01 2.48 -3.05
C PRO A 174 13.88 1.30 -3.47
N LEU A 175 14.43 0.53 -2.52
CA LEU A 175 15.19 -0.68 -2.83
C LEU A 175 14.34 -1.76 -3.52
N TYR A 176 13.09 -1.96 -3.07
CA TYR A 176 12.14 -2.84 -3.76
C TYR A 176 11.71 -2.30 -5.13
N ASP A 177 11.34 -1.02 -5.19
CA ASP A 177 10.55 -0.49 -6.30
C ASP A 177 11.40 -0.05 -7.52
N ASN A 178 12.74 -0.06 -7.45
CA ASN A 178 13.60 0.60 -8.44
C ASN A 178 14.64 -0.30 -9.11
N TYR A 179 14.35 -1.58 -9.30
CA TYR A 179 15.20 -2.44 -10.13
C TYR A 179 15.24 -2.00 -11.61
N GLY A 180 16.37 -2.21 -12.27
CA GLY A 180 16.60 -1.84 -13.67
C GLY A 180 16.77 -0.33 -13.88
N PRO A 181 16.72 0.18 -15.12
CA PRO A 181 16.74 1.61 -15.41
C PRO A 181 15.41 2.31 -15.10
N PRO A 182 15.42 3.62 -14.78
CA PRO A 182 14.19 4.38 -14.59
C PRO A 182 13.33 4.35 -15.87
N PRO A 183 12.05 3.96 -15.75
CA PRO A 183 11.15 3.87 -16.89
C PRO A 183 10.96 5.25 -17.52
N GLN A 184 10.95 5.25 -18.86
CA GLN A 184 10.55 6.41 -19.65
C GLN A 184 9.03 6.40 -19.84
N ARG A 185 8.42 7.57 -20.04
CA ARG A 185 6.98 7.74 -20.21
C ARG A 185 6.40 6.91 -21.35
N SER A 186 7.18 6.69 -22.41
CA SER A 186 6.79 5.83 -23.53
C SER A 186 6.45 4.40 -23.10
N ALA A 187 7.04 3.91 -22.00
CA ALA A 187 6.76 2.60 -21.43
C ALA A 187 5.38 2.49 -20.76
N LEU A 188 4.66 3.61 -20.60
CA LEU A 188 3.32 3.69 -20.01
C LEU A 188 2.22 3.89 -21.07
N LEU A 189 2.57 4.30 -22.28
CA LEU A 189 1.60 4.57 -23.35
C LEU A 189 1.00 3.27 -23.91
N GLY A 190 -0.02 3.34 -24.76
CA GLY A 190 -0.64 2.17 -25.37
C GLY A 190 -1.74 1.53 -24.52
N SER A 191 -2.12 0.30 -24.87
CA SER A 191 -3.24 -0.41 -24.25
C SER A 191 -2.76 -1.41 -23.20
N TRP A 192 -3.45 -1.43 -22.07
CA TRP A 192 -3.20 -2.28 -20.92
C TRP A 192 -4.49 -2.99 -20.53
N ARG A 193 -4.41 -4.29 -20.25
CA ARG A 193 -5.48 -5.02 -19.58
C ARG A 193 -5.36 -4.75 -18.08
N THR A 194 -6.41 -4.20 -17.46
CA THR A 194 -6.38 -3.92 -16.02
C THR A 194 -7.01 -5.04 -15.21
N GLU A 195 -6.38 -5.32 -14.07
CA GLU A 195 -6.67 -6.45 -13.20
C GLU A 195 -6.47 -6.02 -11.73
N VAL A 196 -7.33 -6.49 -10.81
CA VAL A 196 -7.04 -6.36 -9.37
C VAL A 196 -6.27 -7.60 -8.93
N ASN A 197 -5.07 -7.40 -8.38
CA ASN A 197 -4.51 -8.40 -7.49
C ASN A 197 -5.19 -8.25 -6.14
N ALA A 198 -6.26 -9.00 -5.92
CA ALA A 198 -6.79 -9.14 -4.58
C ALA A 198 -5.70 -9.79 -3.70
N PRO A 199 -5.51 -9.33 -2.45
CA PRO A 199 -4.50 -9.88 -1.57
C PRO A 199 -4.68 -11.39 -1.46
N ALA A 200 -3.56 -12.11 -1.39
CA ALA A 200 -3.61 -13.54 -1.15
C ALA A 200 -4.33 -13.77 0.19
N THR A 201 -5.38 -14.58 0.19
CA THR A 201 -6.04 -15.00 1.41
C THR A 201 -5.38 -16.29 1.88
N TYR A 202 -4.92 -16.28 3.13
CA TYR A 202 -4.34 -17.45 3.75
C TYR A 202 -5.45 -18.15 4.56
N PHE A 203 -5.52 -19.46 4.46
CA PHE A 203 -6.50 -20.26 5.20
C PHE A 203 -5.88 -21.60 5.58
N THR A 204 -6.23 -22.12 6.75
CA THR A 204 -5.72 -23.39 7.23
C THR A 204 -6.64 -24.52 6.77
N LYS A 205 -6.07 -25.61 6.24
CA LYS A 205 -6.81 -26.84 5.92
C LYS A 205 -6.08 -28.02 6.55
N GLY A 206 -6.65 -28.57 7.62
CA GLY A 206 -5.93 -29.52 8.48
C GLY A 206 -4.82 -28.79 9.26
N ASN A 207 -3.58 -29.28 9.14
CA ASN A 207 -2.39 -28.67 9.77
C ASN A 207 -1.56 -27.80 8.81
N ASP A 208 -2.03 -27.65 7.56
CA ASP A 208 -1.31 -26.92 6.52
C ASP A 208 -1.88 -25.51 6.32
N LEU A 209 -1.00 -24.53 6.18
CA LEU A 209 -1.37 -23.17 5.78
C LEU A 209 -1.45 -23.10 4.25
N TRP A 210 -2.64 -22.90 3.72
CA TRP A 210 -2.89 -22.75 2.30
C TRP A 210 -2.97 -21.28 1.92
N ARG A 211 -2.43 -20.96 0.74
CA ARG A 211 -2.53 -19.63 0.13
C ARG A 211 -3.50 -19.70 -1.04
N HIS A 212 -4.64 -19.04 -0.93
CA HIS A 212 -5.52 -18.75 -2.06
C HIS A 212 -5.09 -17.40 -2.65
N ASN A 213 -4.47 -17.40 -3.83
CA ASN A 213 -4.37 -16.16 -4.59
C ASN A 213 -5.79 -15.84 -5.06
N ALA A 214 -6.42 -14.81 -4.48
CA ALA A 214 -7.76 -14.42 -4.85
C ALA A 214 -7.84 -14.25 -6.37
N LYS A 215 -8.96 -14.69 -6.97
CA LYS A 215 -9.15 -14.64 -8.42
C LYS A 215 -8.84 -13.24 -8.91
N VAL A 216 -7.95 -13.16 -9.89
CA VAL A 216 -7.69 -11.93 -10.62
C VAL A 216 -8.97 -11.57 -11.36
N GLU A 217 -9.69 -10.57 -10.86
CA GLU A 217 -10.88 -10.07 -11.53
C GLU A 217 -10.44 -9.13 -12.65
N LYS A 218 -10.86 -9.47 -13.89
CA LYS A 218 -10.60 -8.62 -15.05
C LYS A 218 -11.41 -7.34 -14.88
N LEU A 219 -10.72 -6.21 -14.74
CA LEU A 219 -11.35 -4.90 -14.57
C LEU A 219 -11.55 -4.12 -15.86
N GLY A 220 -11.16 -4.71 -16.99
CA GLY A 220 -11.34 -4.12 -18.31
C GLY A 220 -10.00 -3.73 -18.92
N GLY A 221 -9.88 -2.49 -19.40
CA GLY A 221 -8.69 -2.07 -20.12
C GLY A 221 -8.49 -0.55 -20.15
N LEU A 222 -7.23 -0.15 -20.06
CA LEU A 222 -6.77 1.23 -20.05
C LEU A 222 -5.90 1.48 -21.28
N THR A 223 -6.31 2.41 -22.14
CA THR A 223 -5.51 2.90 -23.26
C THR A 223 -5.04 4.33 -22.98
N ILE A 224 -3.72 4.53 -22.99
CA ILE A 224 -3.06 5.82 -22.75
C ILE A 224 -2.45 6.30 -24.06
N ASN A 225 -2.97 7.39 -24.62
CA ASN A 225 -2.52 7.91 -25.91
C ASN A 225 -1.37 8.91 -25.73
N PRO A 226 -0.39 8.96 -26.65
CA PRO A 226 0.69 9.96 -26.62
C PRO A 226 0.18 11.41 -26.68
N ALA A 227 -1.02 11.63 -27.23
CA ALA A 227 -1.62 12.95 -27.39
C ALA A 227 -2.21 13.57 -26.09
N GLY A 228 -1.87 13.04 -24.92
CA GLY A 228 -2.36 13.60 -23.65
C GLY A 228 -3.75 13.12 -23.22
N THR A 229 -4.28 12.06 -23.83
CA THR A 229 -5.63 11.52 -23.54
C THR A 229 -5.59 10.04 -23.14
N TYR A 230 -6.64 9.58 -22.47
CA TYR A 230 -6.82 8.16 -22.14
C TYR A 230 -8.28 7.71 -22.28
N SER A 231 -8.46 6.39 -22.39
CA SER A 231 -9.76 5.70 -22.32
C SER A 231 -9.62 4.50 -21.39
N TRP A 232 -10.52 4.37 -20.42
CA TRP A 232 -10.49 3.33 -19.40
C TRP A 232 -11.85 2.64 -19.31
N THR A 233 -11.91 1.42 -19.83
CA THR A 233 -13.09 0.56 -19.72
C THR A 233 -13.04 -0.17 -18.38
N LEU A 234 -14.05 0.03 -17.54
CA LEU A 234 -14.19 -0.58 -16.23
C LEU A 234 -14.86 -1.96 -16.33
N SER A 235 -14.86 -2.73 -15.22
CA SER A 235 -15.51 -4.05 -15.16
C SER A 235 -17.01 -4.02 -15.44
N THR A 236 -17.64 -2.87 -15.19
CA THR A 236 -19.06 -2.61 -15.49
C THR A 236 -19.34 -2.40 -16.99
N GLY A 237 -18.30 -2.37 -17.83
CA GLY A 237 -18.40 -1.99 -19.25
C GLY A 237 -18.48 -0.48 -19.49
N LYS A 238 -18.59 0.34 -18.44
CA LYS A 238 -18.52 1.80 -18.57
C LYS A 238 -17.12 2.24 -18.98
N THR A 239 -17.03 3.11 -19.97
CA THR A 239 -15.78 3.74 -20.38
C THR A 239 -15.66 5.13 -19.78
N VAL A 240 -14.54 5.41 -19.11
CA VAL A 240 -14.11 6.75 -18.67
C VAL A 240 -13.08 7.27 -19.67
N THR A 241 -13.23 8.51 -20.11
CA THR A 241 -12.25 9.17 -20.99
C THR A 241 -11.80 10.46 -20.35
N GLY A 242 -10.54 10.83 -20.58
CA GLY A 242 -9.99 12.04 -19.97
C GLY A 242 -8.65 12.43 -20.55
N LYS A 243 -8.01 13.38 -19.85
CA LYS A 243 -6.66 13.84 -20.15
C LYS A 243 -5.69 13.29 -19.12
N TRP A 244 -4.42 13.19 -19.48
CA TRP A 244 -3.36 12.91 -18.54
C TRP A 244 -2.31 14.01 -18.55
N ARG A 245 -1.56 14.11 -17.45
CA ARG A 245 -0.35 14.95 -17.33
C ARG A 245 0.81 14.11 -16.79
N PRO A 246 2.07 14.57 -16.93
CA PRO A 246 3.18 13.98 -16.20
C PRO A 246 2.93 14.03 -14.68
N ALA A 247 3.33 12.97 -13.98
CA ALA A 247 3.36 12.95 -12.51
C ALA A 247 4.56 13.77 -12.00
N THR A 248 4.39 14.43 -10.85
CA THR A 248 5.50 15.11 -10.17
C THR A 248 6.35 14.12 -9.37
N PRO A 249 7.61 14.47 -9.01
CA PRO A 249 8.44 13.63 -8.15
C PRO A 249 7.78 13.27 -6.81
N GLU A 250 7.01 14.19 -6.23
CA GLU A 250 6.29 13.99 -4.98
C GLU A 250 5.17 12.95 -5.15
N GLU A 251 4.45 13.00 -6.27
CA GLU A 251 3.41 12.03 -6.60
C GLU A 251 4.00 10.64 -6.88
N MET A 252 5.23 10.55 -7.38
CA MET A 252 5.88 9.26 -7.63
C MET A 252 6.28 8.52 -6.34
N GLN A 253 6.40 9.22 -5.21
CA GLN A 253 6.77 8.66 -3.90
C GLN A 253 8.05 7.82 -3.94
N THR A 254 7.91 6.49 -3.93
CA THR A 254 8.99 5.49 -3.92
C THR A 254 9.35 5.00 -5.31
N ALA A 255 8.49 5.22 -6.31
CA ALA A 255 8.76 4.89 -7.69
C ALA A 255 9.73 5.91 -8.31
N GLY A 256 10.69 5.41 -9.06
CA GLY A 256 11.59 6.19 -9.91
C GLY A 256 11.14 6.21 -11.37
N GLY A 257 11.76 7.10 -12.13
CA GLY A 257 11.44 7.34 -13.55
C GLY A 257 10.22 8.23 -13.76
N GLU A 258 9.63 8.14 -14.95
CA GLU A 258 8.47 8.95 -15.33
C GLU A 258 7.15 8.22 -15.01
N GLY A 259 6.19 8.97 -14.47
CA GLY A 259 4.81 8.53 -14.27
C GLY A 259 3.80 9.46 -14.95
N LEU A 260 2.54 9.04 -14.96
CA LEU A 260 1.42 9.82 -15.49
C LEU A 260 0.35 9.97 -14.42
N VAL A 261 -0.38 11.09 -14.42
CA VAL A 261 -1.62 11.26 -13.68
C VAL A 261 -2.77 11.35 -14.67
N LEU A 262 -3.71 10.41 -14.58
CA LEU A 262 -4.99 10.42 -15.28
C LEU A 262 -5.93 11.35 -14.53
N LEU A 263 -6.38 12.41 -15.19
CA LEU A 263 -7.26 13.41 -14.60
C LEU A 263 -8.71 12.94 -14.71
N GLY A 264 -9.45 12.96 -13.60
CA GLY A 264 -10.86 12.58 -13.55
C GLY A 264 -11.12 11.13 -14.02
N GLY A 265 -10.29 10.20 -13.57
CA GLY A 265 -10.37 8.76 -13.85
C GLY A 265 -11.58 8.08 -13.22
N ARG A 266 -11.37 6.86 -12.73
CA ARG A 266 -12.44 6.08 -12.11
C ARG A 266 -13.05 6.86 -10.94
N GLU A 267 -14.37 6.91 -10.92
CA GLU A 267 -15.17 7.63 -9.91
C GLU A 267 -14.90 9.15 -9.85
N GLY A 268 -14.24 9.72 -10.87
CA GLY A 268 -13.92 11.14 -10.93
C GLY A 268 -12.66 11.54 -10.16
N TYR A 269 -11.95 10.59 -9.54
CA TYR A 269 -10.67 10.84 -8.86
C TYR A 269 -9.51 10.89 -9.84
N ASP A 270 -8.40 11.51 -9.43
CA ASP A 270 -7.16 11.45 -10.18
C ASP A 270 -6.41 10.17 -9.85
N TRP A 271 -5.83 9.52 -10.86
CA TRP A 271 -5.12 8.24 -10.71
C TRP A 271 -3.71 8.35 -11.24
N ILE A 272 -2.73 7.82 -10.51
CA ILE A 272 -1.37 7.72 -10.99
C ILE A 272 -1.14 6.42 -11.75
N VAL A 273 -0.32 6.47 -12.79
CA VAL A 273 0.17 5.32 -13.54
C VAL A 273 1.69 5.31 -13.46
N THR A 274 2.25 4.23 -12.95
CA THR A 274 3.69 4.02 -12.84
C THR A 274 4.08 2.67 -13.44
N LYS A 275 5.34 2.54 -13.84
CA LYS A 275 5.88 1.24 -14.25
C LYS A 275 6.15 0.42 -13.00
N TYR A 276 5.68 -0.82 -12.98
CA TYR A 276 6.13 -1.77 -11.96
C TYR A 276 7.48 -2.33 -12.39
N ARG A 277 8.52 -2.10 -11.58
CA ARG A 277 9.92 -2.44 -11.94
C ARG A 277 10.42 -3.70 -11.26
N ASP A 278 9.69 -4.20 -10.27
CA ASP A 278 10.02 -5.41 -9.53
C ASP A 278 9.71 -6.69 -10.34
N THR A 279 8.91 -6.62 -11.41
CA THR A 279 8.58 -7.78 -12.29
C THR A 279 9.65 -8.16 -13.31
N LEU A 280 10.85 -7.58 -13.30
CA LEU A 280 11.94 -8.04 -14.19
C LEU A 280 12.65 -9.31 -13.67
N ALA A 281 12.11 -9.96 -12.63
CA ALA A 281 12.53 -11.30 -12.25
C ALA A 281 12.36 -12.25 -13.46
N PRO A 282 13.34 -13.12 -13.75
CA PRO A 282 13.46 -13.85 -15.03
C PRO A 282 12.28 -14.75 -15.41
N ASN A 283 11.30 -14.93 -14.51
CA ASN A 283 10.14 -15.79 -14.69
C ASN A 283 8.79 -15.04 -14.69
N ILE A 284 8.78 -13.70 -14.71
CA ILE A 284 7.55 -12.91 -14.85
C ILE A 284 7.59 -12.22 -16.23
N PRO A 285 7.10 -12.90 -17.29
CA PRO A 285 7.32 -12.51 -18.68
C PRO A 285 6.44 -11.33 -19.14
N THR A 286 5.98 -10.48 -18.24
CA THR A 286 4.92 -9.53 -18.54
C THR A 286 5.34 -8.11 -18.22
N ASP A 287 4.91 -7.20 -19.09
CA ASP A 287 5.12 -5.76 -18.99
C ASP A 287 4.03 -5.21 -18.08
N TRP A 288 4.38 -4.68 -16.89
CA TRP A 288 3.39 -4.27 -15.87
C TRP A 288 3.36 -2.76 -15.64
N ILE A 289 2.17 -2.22 -15.41
CA ILE A 289 1.97 -0.91 -14.80
C ILE A 289 1.17 -1.06 -13.51
N THR A 290 1.37 -0.13 -12.59
CA THR A 290 0.46 0.07 -11.46
C THR A 290 -0.41 1.28 -11.76
N VAL A 291 -1.71 1.16 -11.55
CA VAL A 291 -2.69 2.23 -11.66
C VAL A 291 -3.32 2.40 -10.28
N ALA A 292 -3.10 3.52 -9.62
CA ALA A 292 -3.52 3.71 -8.24
C ALA A 292 -4.18 5.07 -8.03
N ASP A 293 -5.18 5.11 -7.15
CA ASP A 293 -5.79 6.38 -6.74
C ASP A 293 -4.70 7.32 -6.20
N LEU A 294 -4.64 8.55 -6.71
CA LEU A 294 -3.52 9.44 -6.44
C LEU A 294 -3.43 9.81 -4.95
N GLN A 295 -4.59 9.97 -4.29
CA GLN A 295 -4.69 10.46 -2.91
C GLN A 295 -4.35 9.39 -1.88
N THR A 296 -5.01 8.24 -1.96
CA THR A 296 -4.95 7.18 -0.95
C THR A 296 -3.98 6.07 -1.33
N ARG A 297 -3.81 5.81 -2.64
CA ARG A 297 -3.08 4.65 -3.18
C ARG A 297 -3.57 3.31 -2.64
N GLN A 298 -4.73 3.26 -1.98
CA GLN A 298 -5.27 2.02 -1.41
C GLN A 298 -5.93 1.19 -2.50
N SER A 299 -6.67 1.85 -3.40
CA SER A 299 -7.15 1.24 -4.63
C SER A 299 -6.01 1.15 -5.64
N ARG A 300 -5.61 -0.08 -5.95
CA ARG A 300 -4.57 -0.37 -6.94
C ARG A 300 -5.08 -1.41 -7.93
N GLU A 301 -4.87 -1.11 -9.20
CA GLU A 301 -5.01 -2.03 -10.31
C GLU A 301 -3.63 -2.25 -10.93
N PHE A 302 -3.46 -3.42 -11.54
CA PHE A 302 -2.27 -3.75 -12.29
C PHE A 302 -2.67 -3.84 -13.77
N GLY A 303 -1.85 -3.24 -14.63
CA GLY A 303 -2.03 -3.30 -16.07
C GLY A 303 -1.00 -4.22 -16.69
N THR A 304 -1.42 -5.15 -17.55
CA THR A 304 -0.53 -6.02 -18.35
C THR A 304 -0.76 -5.79 -19.84
N ARG A 305 0.26 -6.04 -20.67
CA ARG A 305 0.15 -6.09 -22.13
C ARG A 305 0.06 -7.50 -22.66
#